data_AF-A0A538CYY2-F1
#
_entry.id   AF-A0A538CYY2-F1
#
_cell.length_a   1.000
_cell.length_b   1.000
_cell.length_c   1.000
_cell.angle_alpha   90.00
_cell.angle_beta   90.00
_cell.angle_gamma   90.00
#
_symmetry.space_group_name_H-M   'P 1'
#
loop_
_entity.id
_entity.type
_entity.pdbx_description
1 polymer ?
#
loop_
_entity_poly.entity_id
_entity_poly.type
_entity_poly.pdbx_seq_one_letter_code
_entity_poly.pdbx_strand_id
1 'polypeptide(L)'
;MEATSIRFSHAARAMRRVVLQRGLDMPLFRSPPRLHGVQRSLTRRAIGASTVAVRLRQRPWPAVLADMIEGVVVVNALQGSDADELRNALWSALESDSIAA
;
A
#
# COMPACT_ATOMS: atom_id res chain seq x y z
N MET A 1 -7.62 11.23 12.44
CA MET A 1 -8.49 10.02 12.46
C MET A 1 -7.62 8.78 12.36
N GLU A 2 -7.81 7.80 13.26
CA GLU A 2 -6.96 6.59 13.36
C GLU A 2 -7.25 5.57 12.24
N ALA A 3 -6.28 4.69 11.99
CA ALA A 3 -6.40 3.60 11.02
C ALA A 3 -7.23 2.44 11.59
N THR A 4 -8.26 1.99 10.86
CA THR A 4 -9.06 0.79 11.20
C THR A 4 -8.81 -0.31 10.19
N SER A 5 -9.06 -1.57 10.56
CA SER A 5 -8.91 -2.72 9.65
C SER A 5 -9.83 -2.63 8.43
N ILE A 6 -11.01 -2.02 8.57
CA ILE A 6 -11.94 -1.78 7.46
C ILE A 6 -11.37 -0.74 6.50
N ARG A 7 -10.94 0.43 6.99
CA ARG A 7 -10.32 1.46 6.13
C ARG A 7 -9.08 0.92 5.41
N PHE A 8 -8.29 0.09 6.11
CA PHE A 8 -7.13 -0.60 5.53
C PHE A 8 -7.51 -1.54 4.38
N SER A 9 -8.56 -2.35 4.53
CA SER A 9 -8.98 -3.27 3.46
C SER A 9 -9.59 -2.53 2.27
N HIS A 10 -10.34 -1.44 2.51
CA HIS A 10 -10.86 -0.57 1.46
C HIS A 10 -9.72 0.08 0.64
N ALA A 11 -8.74 0.70 1.31
CA ALA A 11 -7.57 1.28 0.66
C ALA A 11 -6.82 0.25 -0.21
N ALA A 12 -6.61 -0.97 0.32
CA ALA A 12 -5.96 -2.05 -0.43
C ALA A 12 -6.74 -2.43 -1.70
N ARG A 13 -8.08 -2.44 -1.64
CA ARG A 13 -8.94 -2.74 -2.79
C ARG A 13 -8.93 -1.63 -3.83
N ALA A 14 -8.97 -0.37 -3.41
CA ALA A 14 -8.87 0.78 -4.29
C ALA A 14 -7.56 0.77 -5.08
N MET A 15 -6.42 0.59 -4.38
CA MET A 15 -5.11 0.50 -5.02
C MET A 15 -5.00 -0.70 -5.98
N ARG A 16 -5.56 -1.86 -5.62
CA ARG A 16 -5.51 -3.06 -6.48
C ARG A 16 -6.07 -2.80 -7.88
N ARG A 17 -7.12 -2.00 -8.02
CA ARG A 17 -7.71 -1.67 -9.32
C ARG A 17 -6.71 -0.94 -10.22
N VAL A 18 -6.05 0.10 -9.68
CA VAL A 18 -5.04 0.88 -10.40
C VAL A 18 -3.82 0.03 -10.76
N VAL A 19 -3.31 -0.75 -9.80
CA VAL A 19 -2.11 -1.58 -9.98
C VAL A 19 -2.31 -2.62 -11.08
N LEU A 20 -3.44 -3.33 -11.05
CA LEU A 20 -3.74 -4.36 -12.06
C LEU A 20 -3.99 -3.76 -13.45
N GLN A 21 -4.66 -2.60 -13.54
CA GLN A 21 -4.85 -1.90 -14.82
C GLN A 21 -3.53 -1.49 -15.49
N ARG A 22 -2.47 -1.30 -14.70
CA ARG A 22 -1.13 -0.96 -15.17
C ARG A 22 -0.23 -2.18 -15.39
N GLY A 23 -0.74 -3.40 -15.23
CA GLY A 23 0.03 -4.63 -15.39
C GLY A 23 1.11 -4.83 -14.32
N LEU A 24 0.97 -4.17 -13.16
CA LEU A 24 1.93 -4.22 -12.06
C LEU A 24 1.56 -5.30 -11.03
N ASP A 25 2.56 -5.71 -10.24
CA ASP A 25 2.40 -6.67 -9.17
C ASP A 25 1.79 -6.01 -7.92
N MET A 26 0.66 -6.56 -7.48
CA MET A 26 0.03 -6.14 -6.24
C MET A 26 0.57 -6.96 -5.06
N PRO A 27 1.21 -6.34 -4.04
CA PRO A 27 1.59 -7.06 -2.84
C PRO A 27 0.38 -7.47 -2.01
N LEU A 28 0.52 -8.55 -1.25
CA LEU A 28 -0.39 -8.86 -0.16
C LEU A 28 -0.15 -7.86 0.98
N PHE A 29 -1.18 -7.11 1.35
CA PHE A 29 -1.13 -6.22 2.50
C PHE A 29 -1.47 -6.95 3.81
N ARG A 30 -0.66 -6.73 4.85
CA ARG A 30 -0.86 -7.27 6.20
C ARG A 30 -0.64 -6.22 7.29
N SER A 31 -1.10 -6.54 8.50
CA SER A 31 -0.83 -5.76 9.70
C SER A 31 -0.91 -6.65 10.94
N PRO A 32 -0.04 -6.48 11.95
CA PRO A 32 1.15 -5.62 11.96
C PRO A 32 2.36 -6.28 11.26
N PRO A 33 3.48 -5.56 11.08
CA PRO A 33 4.77 -6.17 10.72
C PRO A 33 5.19 -7.22 11.75
N ARG A 34 5.82 -8.31 11.28
CA ARG A 34 6.42 -9.32 12.17
C ARG A 34 7.75 -8.86 12.78
N LEU A 35 8.42 -7.91 12.12
CA LEU A 35 9.64 -7.31 12.62
C LEU A 35 9.31 -6.28 13.71
N HIS A 36 9.98 -6.38 14.86
CA HIS A 36 9.79 -5.46 15.97
C HIS A 36 10.31 -4.05 15.64
N GLY A 37 9.69 -3.03 16.23
CA GLY A 37 10.14 -1.63 16.08
C GLY A 37 9.79 -0.96 14.75
N VAL A 38 9.62 -1.70 13.66
CA VAL A 38 9.39 -1.09 12.33
C VAL A 38 7.93 -0.73 12.06
N GLN A 39 7.73 0.28 11.21
CA GLN A 39 6.41 0.72 10.80
C GLN A 39 5.91 -0.02 9.55
N ARG A 40 6.83 -0.44 8.68
CA ARG A 40 6.58 -1.19 7.46
C ARG A 40 7.66 -2.26 7.29
N SER A 41 7.27 -3.43 6.79
CA SER A 41 8.21 -4.47 6.36
C SER A 41 7.79 -5.05 5.02
N LEU A 42 8.77 -5.35 4.17
CA LEU A 42 8.59 -6.05 2.91
C LEU A 42 9.17 -7.47 3.02
N THR A 43 8.45 -8.46 2.51
CA THR A 43 8.96 -9.80 2.32
C THR A 43 8.79 -10.20 0.86
N ARG A 44 9.90 -10.49 0.19
CA ARG A 44 9.92 -11.09 -1.15
C ARG A 44 9.99 -12.61 -0.99
N ARG A 45 9.24 -13.35 -1.80
CA ARG A 45 9.36 -14.81 -1.89
C ARG A 45 9.99 -15.15 -3.23
N ALA A 46 10.84 -16.19 -3.24
CA ALA A 46 11.50 -16.65 -4.46
C ALA A 46 10.49 -17.10 -5.53
N ILE A 47 9.32 -17.57 -5.11
CA ILE A 47 8.18 -17.91 -5.96
C ILE A 47 6.90 -17.34 -5.31
N GLY A 48 6.17 -16.51 -6.06
CA GLY A 48 4.87 -15.96 -5.65
C GLY A 48 4.89 -14.48 -5.22
N ALA A 49 3.78 -14.04 -4.63
CA ALA A 49 3.52 -12.62 -4.36
C ALA A 49 4.35 -12.06 -3.19
N SER A 50 4.81 -10.82 -3.35
CA SER A 50 5.43 -10.04 -2.26
C SER A 50 4.40 -9.69 -1.18
N THR A 51 4.84 -9.60 0.07
CA THR A 51 3.99 -9.15 1.19
C THR A 51 4.52 -7.83 1.75
N VAL A 52 3.63 -6.86 1.91
CA VAL A 52 3.90 -5.60 2.61
C VAL A 52 3.07 -5.60 3.88
N ALA A 53 3.73 -5.57 5.04
CA ALA A 53 3.06 -5.42 6.32
C ALA A 53 3.26 -3.99 6.85
N VAL A 54 2.19 -3.38 7.36
CA VAL A 54 2.22 -2.00 7.89
C VAL A 54 1.61 -1.95 9.29
N ARG A 55 2.12 -1.05 10.14
CA ARG A 55 1.56 -0.79 11.46
C ARG A 55 0.37 0.16 11.33
N LEU A 56 -0.76 -0.20 11.92
CA LEU A 56 -1.98 0.64 11.93
C LEU A 56 -2.15 1.45 13.20
N ARG A 57 -1.83 0.87 14.36
CA ARG A 57 -2.04 1.49 15.67
C ARG A 57 -1.07 2.65 15.89
N GLN A 58 -1.55 3.71 16.55
CA GLN A 58 -0.73 4.87 16.92
C GLN A 58 -0.07 5.53 15.70
N ARG A 59 -0.75 5.45 14.55
CA ARG A 59 -0.29 5.97 13.27
C ARG A 59 -1.35 6.87 12.68
N PRO A 60 -0.97 8.06 12.18
CA PRO A 60 -1.89 8.86 11.38
C PRO A 60 -2.22 8.09 10.09
N TRP A 61 -3.49 8.11 9.70
CA TRP A 61 -3.99 7.40 8.53
C TRP A 61 -3.23 7.71 7.22
N PRO A 62 -2.91 8.98 6.89
CA PRO A 62 -2.15 9.29 5.68
C PRO A 62 -0.77 8.62 5.64
N ALA A 63 -0.11 8.47 6.80
CA ALA A 63 1.16 7.79 6.84
C ALA A 63 1.01 6.29 6.57
N VAL A 64 -0.09 5.66 7.01
CA VAL A 64 -0.37 4.25 6.67
C VAL A 64 -0.57 4.10 5.17
N LEU A 65 -1.32 5.01 4.54
CA LEU A 65 -1.51 5.02 3.09
C LEU A 65 -0.19 5.20 2.35
N ALA A 66 0.66 6.14 2.79
CA ALA A 66 1.99 6.34 2.22
C ALA A 66 2.86 5.07 2.29
N ASP A 67 2.84 4.37 3.43
CA ASP A 67 3.54 3.10 3.60
C ASP A 67 2.99 1.99 2.67
N MET A 68 1.68 1.97 2.42
CA MET A 68 1.06 1.05 1.47
C MET A 68 1.47 1.37 0.02
N ILE A 69 1.36 2.63 -0.39
CA ILE A 69 1.75 3.12 -1.73
C ILE A 69 3.21 2.80 -2.00
N GLU A 70 4.09 3.14 -1.07
CA GLU A 70 5.52 2.88 -1.23
C GLU A 70 5.83 1.38 -1.17
N GLY A 71 4.96 0.58 -0.57
CA GLY A 71 4.97 -0.88 -0.69
C GLY A 71 4.82 -1.33 -2.15
N VAL A 72 3.88 -0.77 -2.89
CA VAL A 72 3.64 -1.11 -4.30
C VAL A 72 4.80 -0.67 -5.18
N VAL A 73 5.29 0.57 -5.00
CA VAL A 73 6.42 1.11 -5.76
C VAL A 73 7.66 0.21 -5.62
N VAL A 74 8.04 -0.10 -4.37
CA VAL A 74 9.23 -0.92 -4.09
C VAL A 74 9.07 -2.35 -4.60
N VAL A 75 7.87 -2.95 -4.51
CA VAL A 75 7.61 -4.31 -5.00
C VAL A 75 7.90 -4.40 -6.49
N ASN A 76 7.47 -3.40 -7.25
CA ASN A 76 7.62 -3.31 -8.70
C ASN A 76 8.94 -2.67 -9.15
N ALA A 77 9.83 -2.34 -8.22
CA ALA A 77 11.14 -1.73 -8.49
C ALA A 77 11.07 -0.45 -9.35
N LEU A 78 9.97 0.29 -9.29
CA LEU A 78 9.79 1.54 -10.05
C LEU A 78 10.71 2.63 -9.50
N GLN A 79 11.21 3.49 -10.40
CA GLN A 79 12.12 4.59 -10.10
C GLN A 79 11.72 5.84 -10.89
N GLY A 80 12.26 7.01 -10.51
CA GLY A 80 12.10 8.25 -11.26
C GLY A 80 10.63 8.61 -11.53
N SER A 81 10.34 9.01 -12.77
CA SER A 81 9.00 9.42 -13.21
C SER A 81 7.95 8.33 -13.01
N ASP A 82 8.28 7.07 -13.28
CA ASP A 82 7.32 5.95 -13.21
C ASP A 82 6.84 5.73 -11.77
N ALA A 83 7.75 5.91 -10.80
CA ALA A 83 7.40 5.84 -9.39
C ALA A 83 6.47 6.99 -8.99
N ASP A 84 6.76 8.21 -9.44
CA ASP A 84 5.95 9.39 -9.11
C ASP A 84 4.56 9.34 -9.76
N GLU A 85 4.47 8.91 -11.02
CA GLU A 85 3.20 8.71 -11.70
C GLU A 85 2.32 7.68 -10.98
N LEU A 86 2.92 6.56 -10.53
CA LEU A 86 2.18 5.56 -9.77
C LEU A 86 1.72 6.12 -8.41
N ARG A 87 2.59 6.84 -7.68
CA ARG A 87 2.22 7.47 -6.40
C ARG A 87 1.01 8.38 -6.57
N ASN A 88 1.03 9.24 -7.59
CA ASN A 88 -0.07 10.15 -7.90
C ASN A 88 -1.37 9.41 -8.22
N ALA A 89 -1.28 8.38 -9.06
CA ALA A 89 -2.44 7.56 -9.42
C ALA A 89 -3.06 6.83 -8.22
N LEU A 90 -2.23 6.29 -7.33
CA LEU A 90 -2.71 5.62 -6.12
C LEU A 90 -3.32 6.59 -5.12
N TRP A 91 -2.73 7.77 -4.92
CA TRP A 91 -3.32 8.83 -4.09
C TRP A 91 -4.70 9.26 -4.61
N SER A 92 -4.81 9.52 -5.91
CA SER A 92 -6.09 9.91 -6.53
C SER A 92 -7.17 8.83 -6.37
N ALA A 93 -6.80 7.55 -6.49
CA ALA A 93 -7.73 6.45 -6.25
C ALA A 93 -8.17 6.34 -4.79
N LEU A 94 -7.28 6.61 -3.84
CA LEU A 94 -7.58 6.60 -2.41
C LEU A 94 -8.48 7.77 -2.00
N GLU A 95 -8.29 8.95 -2.58
CA GLU A 95 -9.19 10.09 -2.39
C GLU A 95 -10.60 9.78 -2.91
N SER A 96 -10.70 9.23 -4.12
CA SER A 96 -11.98 8.85 -4.73
C SER A 96 -12.74 7.80 -3.91
N ASP A 97 -12.03 6.78 -3.39
CA ASP A 97 -12.64 5.74 -2.55
C ASP A 97 -13.07 6.30 -1.18
N SER A 98 -12.34 7.28 -0.63
CA SER A 98 -12.70 7.93 0.63
C SER A 98 -13.95 8.82 0.55
N ILE A 99 -14.29 9.31 -0.64
CA ILE A 99 -15.52 10.06 -0.91
C ILE A 99 -16.72 9.11 -1.09
N ALA A 100 -16.48 7.87 -1.53
CA ALA A 100 -17.51 6.88 -1.80
C ALA A 100 -17.87 6.00 -0.58
N ALA A 101 -17.12 6.10 0.53
CA ALA A 101 -17.24 5.28 1.74
C ALA A 101 -17.77 6.08 2.93
#